data_AF-A0A7I7YQI8-F1
#
_entry.id   AF-A0A7I7YQI8-F1
#
_cell.length_a   1.000
_cell.length_b   1.000
_cell.length_c   1.000
_cell.angle_alpha   90.00
_cell.angle_beta   90.00
_cell.angle_gamma   90.00
#
_symmetry.space_group_name_H-M   'P 1'
#
loop_
_entity.id
_entity.type
_entity.pdbx_description
1 polymer ?
#
loop_
_entity_poly.entity_id
_entity_poly.type
_entity_poly.pdbx_seq_one_letter_code
_entity_poly.pdbx_strand_id
1 'polypeptide(L)'
;MAKPRTHRAARRSTPHQTDESPAGSARAEHIAVAGGASLMLVIGVLAGWAHHSLSTARPAGPTAATAESSISAPARAQLRAWLPHAQPAIDALISARHDIASAAASNDVARTGATCQGASGAVAGLVGSLPSPDTALNTALQRAVDNYRLGLHNCIEGAARQDSDDFAQAATYLGQANDEIQAAVNLLECDLPDFTPRGQAVLTV
;
A
#
# COMPACT_ATOMS: atom_id res chain seq x y z
N MET A 1 44.98 3.78 32.20
CA MET A 1 44.85 4.66 33.38
C MET A 1 43.37 4.98 33.60
N ALA A 2 42.92 4.75 34.84
CA ALA A 2 41.69 5.15 35.55
C ALA A 2 40.32 5.25 34.85
N LYS A 3 39.38 4.43 35.36
CA LYS A 3 37.91 4.51 35.27
C LYS A 3 37.39 5.01 36.63
N PRO A 4 36.26 5.75 36.70
CA PRO A 4 35.12 5.27 37.50
C PRO A 4 33.77 5.62 36.81
N ARG A 5 32.76 4.74 36.71
CA ARG A 5 31.87 4.05 37.68
C ARG A 5 30.75 4.92 38.28
N THR A 6 29.53 4.56 37.85
CA THR A 6 28.25 4.40 38.60
C THR A 6 27.51 5.61 39.17
N HIS A 7 26.22 5.73 38.81
CA HIS A 7 25.14 5.73 39.82
C HIS A 7 23.93 4.91 39.35
N ARG A 8 23.49 4.07 40.29
CA ARG A 8 22.34 3.16 40.29
C ARG A 8 21.31 3.81 41.20
N ALA A 9 20.06 3.93 40.78
CA ALA A 9 18.94 4.15 41.69
C ALA A 9 17.86 3.11 41.39
N ALA A 10 17.44 2.41 42.43
CA ALA A 10 16.49 1.32 42.41
C ALA A 10 15.33 1.65 43.35
N ARG A 11 14.17 1.01 43.06
CA ARG A 11 13.01 0.75 43.93
C ARG A 11 12.10 1.93 44.28
N ARG A 12 10.79 1.76 44.05
CA ARG A 12 9.90 1.10 45.02
C ARG A 12 8.55 0.71 44.38
N SER A 13 8.20 -0.56 44.48
CA SER A 13 6.89 -1.12 44.23
C SER A 13 6.02 -0.98 45.48
N THR A 14 4.72 -0.72 45.31
CA THR A 14 3.70 -0.97 46.34
C THR A 14 2.43 -1.47 45.66
N PRO A 15 2.01 -2.72 45.91
CA PRO A 15 0.65 -3.18 45.66
C PRO A 15 -0.19 -2.93 46.92
N HIS A 16 -1.44 -2.51 46.76
CA HIS A 16 -2.44 -2.64 47.81
C HIS A 16 -3.70 -3.28 47.23
N GLN A 17 -3.89 -4.56 47.58
CA GLN A 17 -5.16 -5.29 47.55
C GLN A 17 -5.95 -4.96 48.82
N THR A 18 -7.26 -4.83 48.68
CA THR A 18 -8.28 -5.35 49.61
C THR A 18 -9.62 -5.22 48.86
N ASP A 19 -10.08 -6.30 48.21
CA ASP A 19 -10.99 -7.32 48.76
C ASP A 19 -12.26 -6.74 49.37
N GLU A 20 -13.30 -6.62 48.54
CA GLU A 20 -14.69 -6.57 48.99
C GLU A 20 -15.57 -7.45 48.07
N SER A 21 -15.90 -8.62 48.60
CA SER A 21 -16.96 -9.55 48.20
C SER A 21 -17.11 -10.55 49.37
N PRO A 22 -18.23 -11.27 49.57
CA PRO A 22 -19.38 -11.48 48.67
C PRO A 22 -20.78 -11.53 49.35
N ALA A 23 -21.84 -11.39 48.56
CA ALA A 23 -23.14 -12.08 48.69
C ALA A 23 -23.98 -11.68 47.46
N GLY A 24 -24.57 -12.53 46.63
CA GLY A 24 -24.98 -13.92 46.76
C GLY A 24 -26.36 -14.04 46.09
N SER A 25 -26.39 -14.34 44.79
CA SER A 25 -27.54 -14.92 44.07
C SER A 25 -27.08 -15.19 42.63
N ALA A 26 -26.72 -16.42 42.30
CA ALA A 26 -27.62 -17.54 42.00
C ALA A 26 -27.88 -17.64 40.49
N ARG A 27 -27.72 -18.88 40.03
CA ARG A 27 -28.13 -19.44 38.74
C ARG A 27 -27.18 -19.26 37.56
N ALA A 28 -26.39 -20.31 37.39
CA ALA A 28 -25.83 -20.70 36.11
C ALA A 28 -26.96 -20.88 35.08
N GLU A 29 -26.90 -20.09 34.02
CA GLU A 29 -27.32 -20.51 32.69
C GLU A 29 -26.15 -20.20 31.75
N HIS A 30 -25.49 -21.25 31.30
CA HIS A 30 -24.74 -21.20 30.05
C HIS A 30 -25.73 -20.91 28.93
N ILE A 31 -25.40 -19.96 28.06
CA ILE A 31 -25.34 -20.14 26.61
C ILE A 31 -24.75 -18.83 26.03
N ALA A 32 -23.60 -18.99 25.39
CA ALA A 32 -22.98 -18.05 24.48
C ALA A 32 -23.93 -17.68 23.33
N VAL A 33 -23.57 -16.68 22.51
CA VAL A 33 -24.31 -16.07 21.38
C VAL A 33 -24.96 -14.75 21.84
N ALA A 34 -24.63 -13.55 21.35
CA ALA A 34 -24.38 -13.18 19.96
C ALA A 34 -23.39 -11.99 19.86
N GLY A 35 -22.10 -12.27 19.73
CA GLY A 35 -21.11 -11.32 19.18
C GLY A 35 -21.00 -11.44 17.65
N GLY A 36 -22.11 -11.68 16.96
CA GLY A 36 -22.13 -12.15 15.56
C GLY A 36 -22.46 -11.09 14.51
N ALA A 37 -22.78 -9.85 14.90
CA ALA A 37 -23.20 -8.82 13.94
C ALA A 37 -22.04 -7.95 13.42
N SER A 38 -21.00 -7.70 14.22
CA SER A 38 -19.91 -6.78 13.83
C SER A 38 -18.91 -7.41 12.85
N LEU A 39 -18.75 -8.74 12.87
CA LEU A 39 -17.82 -9.44 11.97
C LEU A 39 -18.35 -9.50 10.53
N MET A 40 -19.67 -9.47 10.33
CA MET A 40 -20.30 -9.59 9.01
C MET A 40 -20.21 -8.31 8.17
N LEU A 41 -20.03 -7.13 8.80
CA LEU A 41 -19.86 -5.87 8.06
C LEU A 41 -18.46 -5.75 7.44
N VAL A 42 -17.42 -6.24 8.12
CA VAL A 42 -16.03 -6.21 7.59
C VAL A 42 -15.87 -7.23 6.45
N ILE A 43 -16.48 -8.40 6.56
CA ILE A 43 -16.48 -9.41 5.48
C ILE A 43 -17.34 -8.94 4.29
N GLY A 44 -18.47 -8.26 4.53
CA GLY A 44 -19.31 -7.72 3.46
C GLY A 44 -18.62 -6.66 2.59
N VAL A 45 -17.82 -5.79 3.19
CA VAL A 45 -17.04 -4.78 2.45
C VAL A 45 -15.89 -5.43 1.68
N LEU A 46 -15.20 -6.44 2.24
CA LEU A 46 -14.13 -7.17 1.54
C LEU A 46 -14.65 -8.10 0.43
N ALA A 47 -15.81 -8.75 0.62
CA ALA A 47 -16.44 -9.60 -0.39
C ALA A 47 -17.11 -8.76 -1.51
N GLY A 48 -17.59 -7.56 -1.19
CA GLY A 48 -18.08 -6.60 -2.17
C GLY A 48 -17.00 -6.18 -3.18
N TRP A 49 -15.75 -6.04 -2.73
CA TRP A 49 -14.61 -5.72 -3.60
C TRP A 49 -14.19 -6.90 -4.48
N ALA A 50 -14.23 -8.14 -3.97
CA ALA A 50 -13.93 -9.32 -4.80
C ALA A 50 -14.96 -9.51 -5.92
N HIS A 51 -16.25 -9.25 -5.67
CA HIS A 51 -17.30 -9.41 -6.68
C HIS A 51 -17.46 -8.20 -7.63
N HIS A 52 -17.09 -6.97 -7.21
CA HIS A 52 -17.06 -5.83 -8.11
C HIS A 52 -15.95 -5.91 -9.16
N SER A 53 -14.81 -6.55 -8.84
CA SER A 53 -13.73 -6.81 -9.81
C SER A 53 -14.07 -7.90 -10.83
N LEU A 54 -14.99 -8.82 -10.52
CA LEU A 54 -15.42 -9.89 -11.43
C LEU A 54 -16.60 -9.47 -12.34
N SER A 55 -17.40 -8.48 -11.94
CA SER A 55 -18.63 -8.09 -12.66
C SER A 55 -18.47 -6.90 -13.61
N THR A 56 -17.30 -6.26 -13.65
CA THR A 56 -16.91 -5.38 -14.76
C THR A 56 -16.25 -6.16 -15.90
N ALA A 57 -16.71 -7.41 -16.12
CA ALA A 57 -16.57 -8.10 -17.38
C ALA A 57 -17.21 -7.23 -18.48
N ARG A 58 -16.34 -6.40 -19.06
CA ARG A 58 -16.56 -5.57 -20.24
C ARG A 58 -17.35 -6.39 -21.26
N PRO A 59 -18.47 -5.88 -21.81
CA PRO A 59 -19.03 -6.46 -23.02
C PRO A 59 -17.90 -6.49 -24.04
N ALA A 60 -17.57 -7.68 -24.56
CA ALA A 60 -16.65 -7.86 -25.65
C ALA A 60 -17.23 -7.15 -26.89
N GLY A 61 -16.97 -5.86 -27.01
CA GLY A 61 -17.14 -5.11 -28.24
C GLY A 61 -16.15 -5.65 -29.29
N PRO A 62 -16.52 -5.72 -30.57
CA PRO A 62 -15.70 -6.34 -31.60
C PRO A 62 -14.61 -5.38 -32.05
N THR A 63 -13.56 -5.20 -31.25
CA THR A 63 -12.23 -4.81 -31.72
C THR A 63 -11.22 -5.14 -30.63
N ALA A 64 -10.68 -6.36 -30.65
CA ALA A 64 -9.33 -6.57 -30.17
C ALA A 64 -8.40 -5.86 -31.18
N ALA A 65 -8.33 -4.53 -31.09
CA ALA A 65 -7.24 -3.80 -31.68
C ALA A 65 -6.01 -4.24 -30.88
N THR A 66 -5.14 -5.01 -31.51
CA THR A 66 -3.76 -5.19 -31.05
C THR A 66 -3.26 -3.79 -30.69
N ALA A 67 -2.89 -3.57 -29.43
CA ALA A 67 -2.30 -2.30 -29.01
C ALA A 67 -0.97 -2.16 -29.76
N GLU A 68 -1.00 -1.51 -30.92
CA GLU A 68 0.19 -1.22 -31.69
C GLU A 68 0.97 -0.13 -30.95
N SER A 69 2.29 -0.35 -30.82
CA SER A 69 3.19 0.62 -30.21
C SER A 69 3.00 2.00 -30.85
N SER A 70 2.64 2.98 -30.02
CA SER A 70 2.24 4.31 -30.48
C SER A 70 3.44 5.24 -30.71
N ILE A 71 4.63 4.82 -30.30
CA ILE A 71 5.84 5.63 -30.34
C ILE A 71 6.72 5.35 -31.58
N SER A 72 7.31 6.42 -32.11
CA SER A 72 8.26 6.35 -33.23
C SER A 72 9.54 5.57 -32.88
N ALA A 73 10.27 5.07 -33.87
CA ALA A 73 11.53 4.35 -33.63
C ALA A 73 12.59 5.16 -32.86
N PRO A 74 12.81 6.48 -33.14
CA PRO A 74 13.68 7.32 -32.32
C PRO A 74 13.21 7.46 -30.87
N ALA A 75 11.90 7.63 -30.65
CA ALA A 75 11.33 7.71 -29.30
C ALA A 75 11.51 6.39 -28.54
N ARG A 76 11.33 5.24 -29.22
CA ARG A 76 11.60 3.91 -28.65
C ARG A 76 13.06 3.74 -28.24
N ALA A 77 14.01 4.25 -29.02
CA ALA A 77 15.43 4.22 -28.66
C ALA A 77 15.74 5.07 -27.41
N GLN A 78 15.14 6.25 -27.31
CA GLN A 78 15.26 7.09 -26.11
C GLN A 78 14.63 6.42 -24.89
N LEU A 79 13.47 5.79 -25.05
CA LEU A 79 12.80 5.05 -23.98
C LEU A 79 13.67 3.88 -23.47
N ARG A 80 14.30 3.12 -24.38
CA ARG A 80 15.27 2.07 -24.00
C ARG A 80 16.48 2.60 -23.25
N ALA A 81 16.95 3.81 -23.59
CA ALA A 81 18.08 4.44 -22.90
C ALA A 81 17.68 4.99 -21.53
N TRP A 82 16.46 5.51 -21.40
CA TRP A 82 15.92 6.06 -20.16
C TRP A 82 15.60 4.97 -19.13
N LEU A 83 14.98 3.87 -19.55
CA LEU A 83 14.43 2.86 -18.66
C LEU A 83 15.43 2.27 -17.64
N PRO A 84 16.69 1.93 -17.99
CA PRO A 84 17.66 1.45 -17.00
C PRO A 84 17.95 2.41 -15.85
N HIS A 85 17.80 3.73 -16.08
CA HIS A 85 17.97 4.75 -15.05
C HIS A 85 16.74 4.86 -14.15
N ALA A 86 15.54 4.69 -14.71
CA ALA A 86 14.27 4.78 -13.98
C ALA A 86 13.86 3.48 -13.28
N GLN A 87 14.26 2.32 -13.80
CA GLN A 87 13.85 1.01 -13.31
C GLN A 87 14.08 0.82 -11.81
N PRO A 88 15.24 1.19 -11.21
CA PRO A 88 15.44 1.03 -9.77
C PRO A 88 14.43 1.80 -8.92
N ALA A 89 13.99 2.98 -9.40
CA ALA A 89 12.99 3.77 -8.69
C ALA A 89 11.58 3.18 -8.83
N ILE A 90 11.24 2.63 -9.99
CA ILE A 90 9.99 1.90 -10.22
C ILE A 90 9.94 0.66 -9.32
N ASP A 91 11.02 -0.14 -9.29
CA ASP A 91 11.12 -1.34 -8.46
C ASP A 91 11.02 -1.00 -6.95
N ALA A 92 11.69 0.08 -6.52
CA ALA A 92 11.62 0.55 -5.14
C ALA A 92 10.19 0.97 -4.74
N LEU A 93 9.44 1.59 -5.66
CA LEU A 93 8.04 1.96 -5.42
C LEU A 93 7.13 0.73 -5.30
N ILE A 94 7.32 -0.26 -6.16
CA ILE A 94 6.59 -1.55 -6.11
C ILE A 94 6.91 -2.29 -4.80
N SER A 95 8.16 -2.30 -4.36
CA SER A 95 8.55 -2.89 -3.07
C SER A 95 7.89 -2.15 -1.90
N ALA A 96 7.91 -0.82 -1.90
CA ALA A 96 7.29 -0.02 -0.85
C ALA A 96 5.78 -0.26 -0.75
N ARG A 97 5.09 -0.40 -1.89
CA ARG A 97 3.67 -0.83 -1.93
C ARG A 97 3.46 -2.15 -1.20
N HIS A 98 4.28 -3.15 -1.51
CA HIS A 98 4.18 -4.47 -0.88
C HIS A 98 4.39 -4.39 0.64
N ASP A 99 5.38 -3.61 1.08
CA ASP A 99 5.66 -3.42 2.49
C ASP A 99 4.49 -2.74 3.23
N ILE A 100 3.86 -1.72 2.61
CA ILE A 100 2.68 -1.06 3.17
C ILE A 100 1.53 -2.06 3.31
N ALA A 101 1.23 -2.83 2.26
CA ALA A 101 0.16 -3.81 2.28
C ALA A 101 0.40 -4.90 3.35
N SER A 102 1.64 -5.36 3.47
CA SER A 102 2.08 -6.33 4.49
C SER A 102 1.94 -5.77 5.91
N ALA A 103 2.34 -4.51 6.13
CA ALA A 103 2.18 -3.84 7.42
C ALA A 103 0.69 -3.68 7.78
N ALA A 104 -0.13 -3.22 6.84
CA ALA A 104 -1.57 -3.06 7.04
C ALA A 104 -2.27 -4.40 7.38
N ALA A 105 -1.91 -5.48 6.67
CA ALA A 105 -2.46 -6.82 6.93
C ALA A 105 -2.11 -7.37 8.34
N SER A 106 -1.05 -6.85 8.96
CA SER A 106 -0.67 -7.22 10.33
C SER A 106 -1.52 -6.50 11.41
N ASN A 107 -2.41 -5.57 11.03
CA ASN A 107 -3.18 -4.70 11.94
C ASN A 107 -2.29 -3.88 12.91
N ASP A 108 -1.02 -3.69 12.57
CA ASP A 108 -0.09 -2.86 13.32
C ASP A 108 -0.11 -1.44 12.72
N VAL A 109 -0.94 -0.58 13.31
CA VAL A 109 -1.14 0.82 12.89
C VAL A 109 0.18 1.60 12.94
N ALA A 110 1.00 1.40 13.97
CA ALA A 110 2.27 2.11 14.13
C ALA A 110 3.27 1.68 13.05
N ARG A 111 3.37 0.36 12.79
CA ARG A 111 4.20 -0.17 11.70
C ARG A 111 3.72 0.32 10.34
N THR A 112 2.40 0.36 10.11
CA THR A 112 1.81 0.86 8.86
C THR A 112 2.22 2.31 8.61
N GLY A 113 2.09 3.18 9.61
CA GLY A 113 2.53 4.57 9.52
C GLY A 113 4.03 4.71 9.21
N ALA A 114 4.87 3.95 9.91
CA ALA A 114 6.32 3.96 9.69
C ALA A 114 6.69 3.50 8.27
N THR A 115 6.03 2.45 7.75
CA THR A 115 6.24 1.98 6.39
C THR A 115 5.78 3.01 5.35
N CYS A 116 4.63 3.66 5.55
CA CYS A 116 4.18 4.75 4.68
C CYS A 116 5.15 5.93 4.67
N GLN A 117 5.74 6.27 5.82
CA GLN A 117 6.81 7.27 5.88
C GLN A 117 8.04 6.85 5.08
N GLY A 118 8.47 5.59 5.21
CA GLY A 118 9.58 5.02 4.43
C GLY A 118 9.34 5.05 2.91
N ALA A 119 8.11 4.80 2.47
CA ALA A 119 7.72 4.79 1.06
C ALA A 119 7.87 6.15 0.36
N SER A 120 7.86 7.26 1.10
CA SER A 120 8.06 8.61 0.54
C SER A 120 9.40 8.75 -0.20
N GLY A 121 10.43 8.02 0.26
CA GLY A 121 11.73 7.98 -0.42
C GLY A 121 11.67 7.32 -1.80
N ALA A 122 10.88 6.26 -1.96
CA ALA A 122 10.68 5.59 -3.25
C ALA A 122 9.95 6.52 -4.25
N VAL A 123 8.92 7.23 -3.79
CA VAL A 123 8.22 8.25 -4.59
C VAL A 123 9.17 9.35 -5.04
N ALA A 124 10.02 9.86 -4.14
CA ALA A 124 11.02 10.87 -4.49
C ALA A 124 12.03 10.35 -5.52
N GLY A 125 12.45 9.10 -5.41
CA GLY A 125 13.31 8.44 -6.40
C GLY A 125 12.66 8.38 -7.79
N LEU A 126 11.37 8.04 -7.86
CA LEU A 126 10.64 8.00 -9.13
C LEU A 126 10.52 9.40 -9.74
N VAL A 127 10.20 10.41 -8.94
CA VAL A 127 10.15 11.82 -9.37
C VAL A 127 11.49 12.25 -9.98
N GLY A 128 12.61 11.87 -9.36
CA GLY A 128 13.94 12.17 -9.89
C GLY A 128 14.28 11.48 -11.22
N SER A 129 13.50 10.47 -11.60
CA SER A 129 13.63 9.76 -12.88
C SER A 129 12.71 10.30 -13.98
N LEU A 130 11.83 11.25 -13.66
CA LEU A 130 10.93 11.91 -14.62
C LEU A 130 11.59 13.18 -15.21
N PRO A 131 11.23 13.56 -16.46
CA PRO A 131 10.21 12.96 -17.31
C PRO A 131 10.70 11.73 -18.09
N SER A 132 9.75 10.85 -18.45
CA SER A 132 9.97 9.81 -19.47
C SER A 132 9.93 10.43 -20.88
N PRO A 133 10.70 9.90 -21.86
CA PRO A 133 10.62 10.35 -23.26
C PRO A 133 9.29 9.97 -23.94
N ASP A 134 8.55 8.98 -23.44
CA ASP A 134 7.18 8.73 -23.87
C ASP A 134 6.20 9.56 -23.03
N THR A 135 5.38 10.37 -23.70
CA THR A 135 4.39 11.25 -23.06
C THR A 135 3.29 10.47 -22.36
N ALA A 136 2.84 9.35 -22.93
CA ALA A 136 1.80 8.53 -22.31
C ALA A 136 2.32 7.90 -21.01
N LEU A 137 3.51 7.28 -21.06
CA LEU A 137 4.20 6.75 -19.89
C LEU A 137 4.49 7.83 -18.84
N ASN A 138 4.98 9.00 -19.25
CA ASN A 138 5.23 10.12 -18.34
C ASN A 138 3.96 10.54 -17.60
N THR A 139 2.83 10.60 -18.32
CA THR A 139 1.53 10.96 -17.73
C THR A 139 1.08 9.94 -16.70
N ALA A 140 1.16 8.64 -17.00
CA ALA A 140 0.79 7.57 -16.08
C ALA A 140 1.68 7.61 -14.81
N LEU A 141 3.01 7.70 -14.98
CA LEU A 141 3.94 7.76 -13.85
C LEU A 141 3.75 9.02 -13.00
N GLN A 142 3.45 10.17 -13.61
CA GLN A 142 3.17 11.39 -12.86
C GLN A 142 1.88 11.26 -12.04
N ARG A 143 0.82 10.68 -12.61
CA ARG A 143 -0.43 10.41 -11.87
C ARG A 143 -0.21 9.42 -10.73
N ALA A 144 0.57 8.36 -10.96
CA ALA A 144 0.95 7.43 -9.90
C ALA A 144 1.66 8.15 -8.76
N VAL A 145 2.65 9.00 -9.06
CA VAL A 145 3.37 9.82 -8.07
C VAL A 145 2.41 10.70 -7.27
N ASP A 146 1.49 11.40 -7.93
CA ASP A 146 0.57 12.33 -7.27
C ASP A 146 -0.41 11.59 -6.36
N ASN A 147 -0.95 10.45 -6.81
CA ASN A 147 -1.79 9.57 -6.00
C ASN A 147 -1.00 8.96 -4.82
N TYR A 148 0.25 8.51 -5.02
CA TYR A 148 1.09 8.04 -3.93
C TYR A 148 1.32 9.14 -2.88
N ARG A 149 1.61 10.39 -3.28
CA ARG A 149 1.80 11.49 -2.33
C ARG A 149 0.57 11.71 -1.45
N LEU A 150 -0.62 11.75 -2.05
CA LEU A 150 -1.88 11.90 -1.32
C LEU A 150 -2.16 10.69 -0.42
N GLY A 151 -1.96 9.48 -0.94
CA GLY A 151 -2.19 8.24 -0.19
C GLY A 151 -1.25 8.08 1.00
N LEU A 152 0.04 8.36 0.82
CA LEU A 152 1.03 8.30 1.89
C LEU A 152 0.78 9.36 2.96
N HIS A 153 0.39 10.58 2.58
CA HIS A 153 0.02 11.61 3.54
C HIS A 153 -1.13 11.15 4.44
N ASN A 154 -2.23 10.69 3.86
CA ASN A 154 -3.37 10.16 4.61
C ASN A 154 -3.00 8.93 5.45
N CYS A 155 -2.13 8.04 4.95
CA CYS A 155 -1.68 6.88 5.71
C CYS A 155 -0.92 7.28 6.98
N ILE A 156 -0.04 8.29 6.89
CA ILE A 156 0.76 8.77 8.01
C ILE A 156 -0.13 9.48 9.04
N GLU A 157 -1.02 10.37 8.59
CA GLU A 157 -1.97 11.07 9.47
C GLU A 157 -2.94 10.08 10.13
N GLY A 158 -3.48 9.12 9.37
CA GLY A 158 -4.36 8.08 9.89
C GLY A 158 -3.68 7.21 10.93
N ALA A 159 -2.41 6.87 10.73
CA ALA A 159 -1.63 6.13 11.73
C ALA A 159 -1.37 6.94 13.00
N ALA A 160 -1.06 8.23 12.85
CA ALA A 160 -0.81 9.12 13.98
C ALA A 160 -2.08 9.36 14.82
N ARG A 161 -3.24 9.51 14.15
CA ARG A 161 -4.54 9.81 14.78
C ARG A 161 -5.36 8.57 15.10
N GLN A 162 -4.93 7.39 14.65
CA GLN A 162 -5.72 6.14 14.64
C GLN A 162 -7.10 6.33 13.99
N ASP A 163 -7.13 7.10 12.91
CA ASP A 163 -8.36 7.53 12.22
C ASP A 163 -8.64 6.61 11.02
N SER A 164 -9.78 5.93 11.06
CA SER A 164 -10.20 5.01 10.00
C SER A 164 -10.55 5.73 8.69
N ASP A 165 -11.00 6.98 8.76
CA ASP A 165 -11.40 7.73 7.56
C ASP A 165 -10.16 8.12 6.74
N ASP A 166 -9.09 8.53 7.42
CA ASP A 166 -7.78 8.76 6.80
C ASP A 166 -7.22 7.48 6.16
N PHE A 167 -7.32 6.33 6.86
CA PHE A 167 -6.89 5.05 6.27
C PHE A 167 -7.72 4.67 5.04
N ALA A 168 -9.02 4.95 5.03
CA ALA A 168 -9.88 4.72 3.87
C ALA A 168 -9.49 5.62 2.68
N GLN A 169 -9.15 6.89 2.94
CA GLN A 169 -8.62 7.78 1.89
C GLN A 169 -7.25 7.31 1.40
N ALA A 170 -6.37 6.91 2.30
CA ALA A 170 -5.06 6.36 1.96
C ALA A 170 -5.19 5.15 1.02
N ALA A 171 -6.06 4.19 1.37
CA ALA A 171 -6.32 3.02 0.55
C ALA A 171 -6.86 3.38 -0.83
N THR A 172 -7.74 4.38 -0.92
CA THR A 172 -8.29 4.85 -2.20
C THR A 172 -7.20 5.39 -3.12
N TYR A 173 -6.37 6.32 -2.64
CA TYR A 173 -5.31 6.91 -3.45
C TYR A 173 -4.18 5.92 -3.76
N LEU A 174 -3.79 5.06 -2.81
CA LEU A 174 -2.79 4.02 -3.07
C LEU A 174 -3.30 2.96 -4.07
N GLY A 175 -4.61 2.68 -4.08
CA GLY A 175 -5.25 1.86 -5.11
C GLY A 175 -5.13 2.50 -6.49
N GLN A 176 -5.55 3.76 -6.62
CA GLN A 176 -5.44 4.51 -7.88
C GLN A 176 -3.98 4.64 -8.35
N ALA A 177 -3.02 4.79 -7.44
CA ALA A 177 -1.61 4.82 -7.78
C ALA A 177 -1.13 3.50 -8.39
N ASN A 178 -1.62 2.36 -7.90
CA ASN A 178 -1.28 1.05 -8.48
C ASN A 178 -1.88 0.87 -9.87
N ASP A 179 -3.11 1.33 -10.09
CA ASP A 179 -3.75 1.28 -11.41
C ASP A 179 -2.91 2.05 -12.45
N GLU A 180 -2.38 3.22 -12.07
CA GLU A 180 -1.51 4.03 -12.94
C GLU A 180 -0.12 3.38 -13.15
N ILE A 181 0.44 2.70 -12.15
CA ILE A 181 1.68 1.90 -12.33
C ILE A 181 1.42 0.73 -13.28
N GLN A 182 0.28 0.03 -13.16
CA GLN A 182 -0.07 -1.05 -14.08
C GLN A 182 -0.26 -0.51 -15.50
N ALA A 183 -0.89 0.65 -15.67
CA ALA A 183 -0.98 1.32 -16.96
C ALA A 183 0.41 1.66 -17.54
N ALA A 184 1.33 2.15 -16.72
CA ALA A 184 2.71 2.42 -17.11
C ALA A 184 3.46 1.15 -17.55
N VAL A 185 3.30 0.02 -16.83
CA VAL A 185 3.86 -1.27 -17.22
C VAL A 185 3.31 -1.76 -18.55
N ASN A 186 1.98 -1.68 -18.75
CA ASN A 186 1.35 -2.08 -20.01
C ASN A 186 1.87 -1.24 -21.19
N LEU A 187 2.10 0.07 -21.01
CA LEU A 187 2.70 0.94 -22.02
C LEU A 187 4.13 0.50 -22.37
N LEU A 188 4.95 0.19 -21.35
CA LEU A 188 6.30 -0.32 -21.55
C LEU A 188 6.32 -1.65 -22.31
N GLU A 189 5.43 -2.58 -21.98
CA GLU A 189 5.31 -3.87 -22.68
C GLU A 189 4.86 -3.71 -24.14
N CYS A 190 3.93 -2.78 -24.40
CA CYS A 190 3.50 -2.47 -25.78
C CYS A 190 4.61 -1.83 -26.60
N ASP A 191 5.37 -0.89 -26.01
CA ASP A 191 6.36 -0.10 -26.73
C ASP A 191 7.73 -0.78 -26.84
N LEU A 192 8.05 -1.66 -25.89
CA LEU A 192 9.29 -2.41 -25.81
C LEU A 192 8.95 -3.91 -25.70
N PRO A 193 8.75 -4.64 -26.81
CA PRO A 193 8.33 -6.05 -26.76
C PRO A 193 9.38 -6.99 -26.12
N ASP A 194 10.64 -6.56 -26.01
CA ASP A 194 11.71 -7.27 -25.31
C ASP A 194 11.79 -6.90 -23.81
N PHE A 195 10.95 -5.99 -23.32
CA PHE A 195 10.89 -5.61 -21.92
C PHE A 195 10.23 -6.73 -21.12
N THR A 196 10.98 -7.28 -20.17
CA THR A 196 10.46 -8.21 -19.17
C THR A 196 10.48 -7.52 -17.80
N PRO A 197 9.32 -7.16 -17.23
CA PRO A 197 9.29 -6.55 -15.90
C PRO A 197 9.92 -7.50 -14.88
N ARG A 198 10.88 -7.00 -14.10
CA ARG A 198 11.38 -7.75 -12.95
C ARG A 198 10.33 -7.66 -11.84
N GLY A 199 9.54 -8.72 -11.66
CA GLY A 199 8.62 -8.80 -10.51
C GLY A 199 7.12 -8.86 -10.83
N GLN A 200 6.70 -9.34 -12.01
CA GLN A 200 5.27 -9.56 -12.31
C GLN A 200 4.53 -10.41 -11.26
N ALA A 201 5.22 -11.24 -10.47
CA ALA A 201 4.62 -12.01 -9.38
C ALA A 201 4.13 -11.15 -8.19
N VAL A 202 4.48 -9.86 -8.11
CA VAL A 202 4.21 -8.98 -6.94
C VAL A 202 3.03 -8.04 -7.18
N LEU A 203 2.55 -7.89 -8.42
CA LEU A 203 1.46 -6.97 -8.76
C LEU A 203 0.06 -7.51 -8.41
N THR A 204 -0.12 -8.82 -8.20
CA THR A 204 -1.43 -9.46 -8.01
C THR A 204 -1.93 -9.55 -6.55
N VAL A 205 -1.38 -8.75 -5.62
CA VAL A 205 -1.88 -8.68 -4.23
C VAL A 205 -3.01 -7.67 -4.13
#